data_AF-A0A8T3X8Z6-F1
#
_entry.id   AF-A0A8T3X8Z6-F1
#
_cell.length_a   1.000
_cell.length_b   1.000
_cell.length_c   1.000
_cell.angle_alpha   90.00
_cell.angle_beta   90.00
_cell.angle_gamma   90.00
#
_symmetry.space_group_name_H-M   'P 1'
#
loop_
_entity.id
_entity.type
_entity.pdbx_description
1 polymer ?
#
loop_
_entity_poly.entity_id
_entity_poly.type
_entity_poly.pdbx_seq_one_letter_code
_entity_poly.pdbx_strand_id
1 'polypeptide(L)'
;MGAFEILISNMHQLGVFGFLLPWIFTFTVLFAILLKTKALGEDQRIIGVISLVVAFFTIAFGGPAMAKFFTTFFGILALVIAGFLGIILMASLAGADIGKTLNKNSVIALLGGIIIVIFVISLGSYGLRINESIISLAFILILLGVAVMFITKGNG
;
A
#
# COMPACT_ATOMS: atom_id res chain seq x y z
N MET A 1 -24.05 -1.39 18.45
CA MET A 1 -22.72 -1.68 17.90
C MET A 1 -22.59 -3.18 17.72
N GLY A 2 -22.22 -3.63 16.52
CA GLY A 2 -21.98 -5.04 16.26
C GLY A 2 -20.71 -5.54 16.95
N ALA A 3 -20.60 -6.85 17.19
CA ALA A 3 -19.42 -7.45 17.85
C ALA A 3 -18.10 -7.13 17.13
N PHE A 4 -18.14 -7.01 15.80
CA PHE A 4 -16.98 -6.61 14.99
C PHE A 4 -16.56 -5.16 15.25
N GLU A 5 -17.50 -4.22 15.36
CA GLU A 5 -17.19 -2.81 15.61
C GLU A 5 -16.53 -2.62 16.98
N ILE A 6 -16.99 -3.37 17.99
CA ILE A 6 -16.40 -3.37 19.33
C ILE A 6 -14.96 -3.90 19.29
N LEU A 7 -14.72 -4.99 18.55
CA LEU A 7 -13.36 -5.53 18.37
C LEU A 7 -12.43 -4.51 17.73
N ILE A 8 -12.85 -3.87 16.63
CA ILE A 8 -12.04 -2.86 15.93
C ILE A 8 -11.80 -1.65 16.82
N SER A 9 -12.81 -1.21 17.57
CA SER A 9 -12.67 -0.11 18.53
C SER A 9 -11.64 -0.43 19.62
N ASN A 10 -11.71 -1.63 20.20
CA ASN A 10 -10.74 -2.09 21.20
C ASN A 10 -9.33 -2.19 20.62
N MET A 11 -9.16 -2.73 19.41
CA MET A 11 -7.86 -2.79 18.74
C MET A 11 -7.29 -1.41 18.46
N HIS A 12 -8.14 -0.44 18.10
CA HIS A 12 -7.72 0.94 17.94
C HIS A 12 -7.27 1.54 19.28
N GLN A 13 -8.04 1.37 20.35
CA GLN A 13 -7.71 1.88 21.68
C GLN A 13 -6.43 1.27 22.26
N LEU A 14 -6.19 -0.01 22.00
CA LEU A 14 -4.94 -0.71 22.35
C LEU A 14 -3.73 -0.26 21.51
N GLY A 15 -3.92 0.64 20.55
CA GLY A 15 -2.86 1.15 19.71
C GLY A 15 -2.35 0.16 18.67
N VAL A 16 -3.10 -0.91 18.34
CA VAL A 16 -2.67 -1.91 17.35
C VAL A 16 -2.32 -1.26 16.01
N PHE A 17 -3.16 -0.33 15.54
CA PHE A 17 -2.91 0.39 14.29
C PHE A 17 -1.95 1.58 14.46
N GLY A 18 -1.83 2.11 15.68
CA GLY A 18 -1.00 3.27 16.02
C GLY A 18 0.46 2.95 16.35
N PHE A 19 0.72 1.74 16.83
CA PHE A 19 1.98 1.32 17.43
C PHE A 19 2.45 0.01 16.81
N LEU A 20 1.63 -1.03 16.87
CA LEU A 20 2.05 -2.39 16.50
C LEU A 20 2.30 -2.51 14.99
N LEU A 21 1.39 -1.98 14.17
CA LEU A 21 1.47 -2.10 12.73
C LEU A 21 2.71 -1.39 12.14
N PRO A 22 2.99 -0.10 12.43
CA PRO A 22 4.21 0.55 11.97
C PRO A 22 5.50 -0.15 12.44
N TRP A 23 5.49 -0.67 13.67
CA TRP A 23 6.63 -1.38 14.26
C TRP A 23 6.92 -2.69 13.53
N ILE A 24 5.91 -3.56 13.35
CA ILE A 24 6.08 -4.83 12.63
C ILE A 24 6.52 -4.57 11.20
N PHE A 25 5.89 -3.61 10.51
CA PHE A 25 6.27 -3.30 9.12
C PHE A 25 7.73 -2.86 9.01
N THR A 26 8.17 -1.96 9.90
CA THR A 26 9.56 -1.48 9.86
C THR A 26 10.54 -2.61 10.18
N PHE A 27 10.23 -3.43 11.19
CA PHE A 27 11.02 -4.61 11.52
C PHE A 27 11.13 -5.55 10.32
N THR A 28 10.02 -5.94 9.70
CA THR A 28 10.00 -6.91 8.59
C THR A 28 10.74 -6.38 7.37
N VAL A 29 10.51 -5.13 6.98
CA VAL A 29 11.17 -4.52 5.82
C VAL A 29 12.68 -4.42 6.05
N LEU A 30 13.09 -3.91 7.20
CA LEU A 30 14.50 -3.76 7.52
C LEU A 30 15.22 -5.10 7.64
N PHE A 31 14.58 -6.08 8.30
CA PHE A 31 15.08 -7.44 8.42
C PHE A 31 15.27 -8.09 7.04
N ALA A 32 14.27 -8.00 6.17
CA ALA A 32 14.33 -8.56 4.83
C ALA A 32 15.41 -7.89 3.96
N ILE A 33 15.57 -6.56 4.07
CA ILE A 33 16.62 -5.82 3.36
C ILE A 33 18.00 -6.27 3.84
N LEU A 34 18.23 -6.28 5.16
CA LEU A 34 19.54 -6.64 5.73
C LEU A 34 19.92 -8.10 5.45
N LEU A 35 18.95 -9.00 5.45
CA LEU A 35 19.16 -10.40 5.09
C LEU A 35 19.53 -10.57 3.61
N LYS A 36 18.95 -9.75 2.73
CA LYS A 36 19.24 -9.78 1.29
C LYS A 36 20.57 -9.09 0.95
N THR A 37 20.88 -7.97 1.60
CA THR A 37 22.10 -7.19 1.32
C THR A 37 23.34 -7.73 2.00
N LYS A 38 23.17 -8.58 3.04
CA LYS A 38 24.26 -9.09 3.88
C LYS A 38 25.13 -7.98 4.48
N ALA A 39 24.56 -6.77 4.64
CA ALA A 39 25.30 -5.58 5.09
C ALA A 39 25.92 -5.75 6.49
N LEU A 40 25.38 -6.67 7.31
CA LEU A 40 25.82 -6.96 8.67
C LEU A 40 26.37 -8.39 8.81
N GLY A 41 26.72 -9.03 7.69
CA GLY A 41 27.12 -10.43 7.63
C GLY A 41 25.93 -11.37 7.41
N GLU A 42 26.11 -12.64 7.78
CA GLU A 42 25.13 -13.72 7.54
C GLU A 42 24.41 -14.18 8.81
N ASP A 43 24.80 -13.67 9.98
CA ASP A 43 24.16 -14.05 11.25
C ASP A 43 22.77 -13.42 11.37
N GLN A 44 21.75 -14.26 11.16
CA GLN A 44 20.34 -13.87 11.26
C GLN A 44 19.95 -13.37 12.65
N ARG A 45 20.64 -13.81 13.72
CA ARG A 45 20.35 -13.36 15.09
C ARG A 45 20.72 -11.90 15.24
N ILE A 46 21.90 -11.53 14.74
CA ILE A 46 22.39 -10.14 14.76
C ILE A 46 21.47 -9.24 13.92
N ILE A 47 21.14 -9.68 12.70
CA ILE A 47 20.23 -8.95 11.81
C ILE A 47 18.85 -8.77 12.45
N GLY A 48 18.33 -9.82 13.09
CA GLY A 48 17.05 -9.81 13.81
C GLY A 48 17.05 -8.79 14.95
N VAL A 49 18.04 -8.86 15.84
CA VAL A 49 18.14 -7.95 17.00
C VAL A 49 18.27 -6.50 16.54
N ILE A 50 19.12 -6.21 15.56
CA ILE A 50 19.31 -4.85 15.06
C ILE A 50 18.04 -4.32 14.40
N SER A 51 17.38 -5.13 13.57
CA SER A 51 16.11 -4.73 12.93
C SER A 51 15.02 -4.45 13.95
N LEU A 52 14.97 -5.24 15.02
CA LEU A 52 14.01 -5.10 16.11
C LEU A 52 14.23 -3.79 16.87
N VAL A 53 15.48 -3.50 17.22
CA VAL A 53 15.87 -2.26 17.92
C VAL A 53 15.54 -1.04 17.07
N VAL A 54 15.86 -1.05 15.78
CA VAL A 54 15.55 0.06 14.86
C VAL A 54 14.04 0.23 14.68
N ALA A 55 13.27 -0.85 14.64
CA ALA A 55 11.82 -0.77 14.58
C ALA A 55 11.24 -0.06 15.82
N PHE A 56 11.77 -0.31 17.02
CA PHE A 56 11.35 0.42 18.24
C PHE A 56 11.64 1.92 18.17
N PHE A 57 12.77 2.34 17.58
CA PHE A 57 13.05 3.76 17.36
C PHE A 57 12.06 4.42 16.40
N THR A 58 11.49 3.67 15.47
CA THR A 58 10.48 4.18 14.53
C THR A 58 9.19 4.58 15.26
N ILE A 59 8.87 3.92 16.36
CA ILE A 59 7.74 4.30 17.22
C ILE A 59 8.07 5.61 17.96
N ALA A 60 9.26 5.70 18.56
CA ALA A 60 9.66 6.85 19.37
C ALA A 60 9.74 8.16 18.57
N PHE A 61 10.21 8.09 17.31
CA PHE A 61 10.42 9.28 16.47
C PHE A 61 9.34 9.48 15.40
N GLY A 62 8.74 8.40 14.90
CA GLY A 62 7.79 8.44 13.79
C GLY A 62 6.36 7.99 14.15
N GLY A 63 6.10 7.55 15.37
CA GLY A 63 4.91 6.77 15.75
C GLY A 63 3.57 7.27 15.19
N PRO A 64 3.07 8.46 15.58
CA PRO A 64 1.77 8.94 15.11
C PRO A 64 1.73 9.22 13.60
N ALA A 65 2.83 9.68 13.02
CA ALA A 65 2.90 10.05 11.61
C ALA A 65 2.98 8.81 10.70
N MET A 66 3.76 7.81 11.10
CA MET A 66 3.84 6.51 10.43
C MET A 66 2.53 5.72 10.59
N ALA A 67 1.92 5.74 11.77
CA ALA A 67 0.59 5.17 11.97
C ALA A 67 -0.44 5.77 11.01
N LYS A 68 -0.48 7.10 10.90
CA LYS A 68 -1.38 7.80 9.98
C LYS A 68 -1.09 7.46 8.52
N PHE A 69 0.19 7.41 8.14
CA PHE A 69 0.60 6.98 6.80
C PHE A 69 0.09 5.57 6.48
N PHE A 70 0.37 4.58 7.34
CA PHE A 70 0.00 3.19 7.08
C PHE A 70 -1.51 2.97 7.12
N THR A 71 -2.21 3.57 8.09
CA THR A 71 -3.68 3.48 8.16
C THR A 71 -4.35 4.10 6.94
N THR A 72 -3.83 5.22 6.44
CA THR A 72 -4.31 5.85 5.20
C THR A 72 -3.97 5.00 3.98
N PHE A 73 -2.71 4.54 3.86
CA PHE A 73 -2.23 3.72 2.74
C PHE A 73 -3.02 2.42 2.61
N PHE A 74 -3.08 1.63 3.69
CA PHE A 74 -3.78 0.35 3.69
C PHE A 74 -5.30 0.52 3.65
N GLY A 75 -5.85 1.60 4.24
CA GLY A 75 -7.27 1.92 4.14
C GLY A 75 -7.72 2.19 2.70
N ILE A 76 -7.00 3.06 2.00
CA ILE A 76 -7.28 3.37 0.58
C ILE A 76 -7.01 2.13 -0.29
N LEU A 77 -5.92 1.40 -0.03
CA LEU A 77 -5.58 0.19 -0.79
C LEU A 77 -6.65 -0.90 -0.64
N ALA A 78 -7.16 -1.12 0.57
CA ALA A 78 -8.26 -2.05 0.82
C ALA A 78 -9.54 -1.63 0.07
N LEU A 79 -9.87 -0.34 0.09
CA LEU A 79 -11.03 0.20 -0.64
C LEU A 79 -10.90 -0.02 -2.14
N VAL A 80 -9.73 0.28 -2.73
CA VAL A 80 -9.49 0.11 -4.17
C VAL A 80 -9.53 -1.36 -4.58
N ILE A 81 -8.93 -2.26 -3.79
CA ILE A 81 -9.00 -3.71 -4.05
C ILE A 81 -10.45 -4.20 -3.97
N ALA A 82 -11.20 -3.78 -2.95
CA ALA A 82 -12.61 -4.16 -2.82
C ALA A 82 -13.45 -3.66 -4.01
N GLY A 83 -13.25 -2.41 -4.45
CA GLY A 83 -13.91 -1.87 -5.64
C GLY A 83 -13.55 -2.63 -6.91
N PHE A 84 -12.27 -2.94 -7.10
CA PHE A 84 -11.80 -3.72 -8.26
C PHE A 84 -12.37 -5.14 -8.27
N LEU A 85 -12.42 -5.81 -7.11
CA LEU A 85 -13.07 -7.11 -6.95
C LEU A 85 -14.57 -7.02 -7.27
N GLY A 86 -15.26 -5.98 -6.82
CA GLY A 86 -16.67 -5.75 -7.14
C GLY A 86 -16.92 -5.67 -8.65
N ILE A 87 -16.08 -4.93 -9.38
CA ILE A 87 -16.16 -4.81 -10.84
C ILE A 87 -15.91 -6.17 -11.52
N ILE A 88 -14.90 -6.92 -11.08
CA ILE A 88 -14.60 -8.26 -11.61
C ILE A 88 -15.79 -9.19 -11.39
N LEU A 89 -16.39 -9.19 -10.20
CA LEU A 89 -17.54 -10.02 -9.90
C LEU A 89 -18.74 -9.66 -10.79
N MET A 90 -19.03 -8.37 -10.97
CA MET A 90 -20.12 -7.93 -11.86
C MET A 90 -19.85 -8.31 -13.32
N ALA A 91 -18.63 -8.10 -13.82
CA ALA A 91 -18.26 -8.48 -15.17
C ALA A 91 -18.33 -10.00 -15.38
N SER A 92 -17.89 -10.78 -14.40
CA SER A 92 -17.98 -12.25 -14.43
C SER A 92 -19.44 -12.73 -14.44
N LEU A 93 -20.32 -12.11 -13.65
CA LEU A 93 -21.76 -12.42 -13.66
C LEU A 93 -22.44 -12.03 -14.98
N ALA A 94 -21.96 -10.98 -15.65
CA ALA A 94 -22.41 -10.59 -16.98
C ALA A 94 -21.89 -11.49 -18.12
N GLY A 95 -21.14 -12.55 -17.79
CA GLY A 95 -20.58 -13.50 -18.75
C GLY A 95 -19.26 -13.07 -19.39
N ALA A 96 -18.61 -12.02 -18.88
CA ALA A 96 -17.29 -11.62 -19.36
C ALA A 96 -16.22 -12.62 -18.86
N ASP A 97 -15.42 -13.13 -19.79
CA ASP A 97 -14.31 -14.05 -19.50
C ASP A 97 -13.07 -13.24 -19.08
N ILE A 98 -13.03 -12.87 -17.79
CA ILE A 98 -12.01 -11.99 -17.16
C ILE A 98 -10.58 -12.41 -17.54
N GLY A 99 -10.33 -13.72 -17.65
CA GLY A 99 -9.02 -14.28 -17.97
C GLY A 99 -8.53 -13.99 -19.40
N LYS A 100 -9.45 -13.70 -20.33
CA LYS A 100 -9.11 -13.34 -21.72
C LYS A 100 -9.05 -11.84 -21.96
N THR A 101 -9.85 -11.07 -21.22
CA THR A 101 -9.93 -9.61 -21.38
C THR A 101 -8.78 -8.88 -20.67
N LEU A 102 -8.24 -9.45 -19.59
CA LEU A 102 -7.18 -8.84 -18.79
C LEU A 102 -5.81 -9.43 -19.11
N ASN A 103 -5.01 -8.70 -19.88
CA ASN A 103 -3.61 -9.05 -20.07
C ASN A 103 -2.85 -8.86 -18.75
N LYS A 104 -2.23 -9.94 -18.25
CA LYS A 104 -1.45 -9.99 -16.99
C LYS A 104 -0.49 -8.82 -16.83
N ASN A 105 0.24 -8.45 -17.89
CA ASN A 105 1.22 -7.35 -17.82
C ASN A 105 0.55 -5.98 -17.69
N SER A 106 -0.60 -5.78 -18.32
CA SER A 106 -1.38 -4.54 -18.18
C SER A 106 -2.03 -4.43 -16.80
N VAL A 107 -2.49 -5.53 -16.22
CA VAL A 107 -3.03 -5.55 -14.85
C VAL A 107 -1.93 -5.25 -13.83
N ILE A 108 -0.74 -5.86 -13.98
CA ILE A 108 0.40 -5.59 -13.09
C ILE A 108 0.83 -4.13 -13.19
N ALA A 109 0.92 -3.57 -14.40
CA ALA A 109 1.27 -2.16 -14.60
C ALA A 109 0.22 -1.21 -13.99
N LEU A 110 -1.07 -1.52 -14.16
CA LEU A 110 -2.17 -0.75 -13.59
C LEU A 110 -2.12 -0.79 -12.05
N LEU A 111 -2.03 -1.97 -11.45
CA LEU A 111 -1.95 -2.14 -10.00
C LEU A 111 -0.69 -1.49 -9.43
N GLY A 112 0.45 -1.63 -10.11
CA GLY A 112 1.69 -0.94 -9.73
C GLY A 112 1.54 0.58 -9.73
N GLY A 113 0.92 1.15 -10.78
CA GLY A 113 0.62 2.57 -10.87
C GLY A 113 -0.32 3.04 -9.75
N ILE A 114 -1.39 2.29 -9.49
CA ILE A 114 -2.33 2.58 -8.39
C ILE A 114 -1.60 2.57 -7.04
N ILE A 115 -0.77 1.56 -6.77
CA ILE A 115 0.00 1.46 -5.52
C ILE A 115 0.92 2.67 -5.35
N ILE A 116 1.60 3.10 -6.42
CA ILE A 116 2.46 4.30 -6.39
C ILE A 116 1.65 5.56 -6.08
N VAL A 117 0.48 5.74 -6.69
CA VAL A 117 -0.40 6.87 -6.42
C VAL A 117 -0.86 6.89 -4.97
N ILE A 118 -1.36 5.74 -4.47
CA ILE A 118 -1.82 5.63 -3.09
C ILE A 118 -0.66 5.89 -2.13
N PHE A 119 0.54 5.42 -2.44
CA PHE A 119 1.75 5.71 -1.68
C PHE A 119 2.02 7.22 -1.62
N VAL A 120 2.00 7.92 -2.75
CA VAL A 120 2.21 9.38 -2.81
C VAL A 120 1.13 10.15 -2.04
N ILE A 121 -0.15 9.78 -2.19
CA ILE A 121 -1.26 10.38 -1.43
C ILE A 121 -1.05 10.18 0.07
N SER A 122 -0.63 8.97 0.46
CA SER A 122 -0.38 8.63 1.86
C SER A 122 0.79 9.41 2.44
N LEU A 123 1.83 9.73 1.64
CA LEU A 123 2.90 10.63 2.04
C LEU A 123 2.40 12.06 2.30
N GLY A 124 1.38 12.53 1.56
CA GLY A 124 0.73 13.82 1.84
C GLY A 124 0.06 13.88 3.22
N SER A 125 -0.42 12.72 3.71
CA SER A 125 -1.03 12.61 5.04
C SER A 125 -0.03 12.77 6.20
N TYR A 126 1.28 12.62 5.92
CA TYR A 126 2.42 12.77 6.83
C TYR A 126 2.74 14.25 7.16
N GLY A 127 2.01 15.22 6.61
CA GLY A 127 2.25 16.66 6.84
C GLY A 127 3.23 17.30 5.86
N LEU A 128 3.79 16.51 4.93
CA LEU A 128 4.32 17.05 3.68
C LEU A 128 3.12 17.62 2.91
N ARG A 129 3.03 18.96 2.81
CA ARG A 129 2.03 19.63 1.96
C ARG A 129 2.33 19.31 0.50
N ILE A 130 1.95 18.10 0.07
CA ILE A 130 1.85 17.76 -1.35
C ILE A 130 0.60 18.52 -1.82
N ASN A 131 0.82 19.59 -2.56
CA ASN A 131 -0.23 20.41 -3.14
C ASN A 131 -1.24 19.49 -3.85
N GLU A 132 -2.54 19.63 -3.55
CA GLU A 132 -3.63 18.82 -4.14
C GLU A 132 -3.55 18.77 -5.67
N SER A 133 -3.05 19.86 -6.27
CA SER A 133 -2.76 19.97 -7.70
C SER A 133 -1.82 18.89 -8.23
N ILE A 134 -0.83 18.44 -7.45
CA ILE A 134 0.14 17.40 -7.83
C ILE A 134 -0.52 16.02 -7.82
N ILE A 135 -1.42 15.76 -6.88
CA ILE A 135 -2.17 14.50 -6.80
C ILE A 135 -3.15 14.41 -7.98
N SER A 136 -3.87 15.50 -8.26
CA SER A 136 -4.74 15.61 -9.44
C SER A 136 -3.95 15.45 -10.74
N LEU A 137 -2.76 16.07 -10.84
CA LEU A 137 -1.88 15.95 -12.00
C LEU A 137 -1.36 14.52 -12.18
N ALA A 138 -0.93 13.85 -11.11
CA ALA A 138 -0.47 12.46 -11.15
C ALA A 138 -1.59 11.50 -11.58
N PHE A 139 -2.81 11.71 -11.04
CA PHE A 139 -3.98 10.94 -11.43
C PHE A 139 -4.35 11.15 -12.91
N ILE A 140 -4.32 12.39 -13.39
CA ILE A 140 -4.56 12.75 -14.80
C ILE A 140 -3.49 12.15 -15.71
N LEU A 141 -2.21 12.20 -15.33
CA LEU A 141 -1.10 11.62 -16.10
C LEU A 141 -1.19 10.10 -16.20
N ILE A 142 -1.67 9.44 -15.14
CA ILE A 142 -1.89 7.99 -15.15
C ILE A 142 -3.12 7.63 -15.99
N LEU A 143 -4.22 8.38 -15.87
CA LEU A 143 -5.38 8.23 -16.73
C LEU A 143 -5.02 8.42 -18.21
N LEU A 144 -4.24 9.45 -18.53
CA LEU A 144 -3.72 9.71 -19.87
C LEU A 144 -2.77 8.60 -20.33
N GLY A 145 -1.86 8.12 -19.47
CA GLY A 145 -0.95 7.02 -19.80
C GLY A 145 -1.70 5.72 -20.10
N VAL A 146 -2.74 5.42 -19.32
CA VAL A 146 -3.63 4.27 -19.53
C VAL A 146 -4.45 4.44 -20.79
N ALA A 147 -5.02 5.63 -21.04
CA ALA A 147 -5.77 5.93 -22.25
C ALA A 147 -4.90 5.83 -23.51
N VAL A 148 -3.70 6.41 -23.49
CA VAL A 148 -2.72 6.32 -24.58
C VAL A 148 -2.29 4.88 -24.82
N MET A 149 -2.05 4.09 -23.76
CA MET A 149 -1.72 2.66 -23.89
C MET A 149 -2.88 1.84 -24.47
N PHE A 150 -4.13 2.18 -24.12
CA PHE A 150 -5.31 1.51 -24.65
C PHE A 150 -5.54 1.85 -26.14
N ILE A 151 -5.31 3.11 -26.52
CA ILE A 151 -5.44 3.60 -27.91
C ILE A 151 -4.31 3.04 -28.80
N THR A 152 -3.07 3.01 -28.29
CA THR A 152 -1.90 2.54 -29.06
C THR A 152 -1.87 1.02 -29.26
N LYS A 153 -2.52 0.24 -28.38
CA LYS A 153 -2.71 -1.20 -28.60
C LYS A 153 -3.78 -1.55 -29.65
N GLY A 154 -4.49 -0.56 -30.19
CA GLY A 154 -5.51 -0.76 -31.23
C GLY A 154 -4.97 -0.83 -32.67
N ASN A 155 -3.67 -0.56 -32.90
CA ASN A 155 -3.06 -0.56 -34.23
C ASN A 155 -1.68 -1.27 -34.23
N GLY A 156 -1.66 -2.55 -33.88
CA GLY A 156 -0.50 -3.43 -34.00
C GLY A 156 -0.93 -4.89 -34.09
#